data_AF-A0A1C5RNH4-F1
#
_entry.id   AF-A0A1C5RNH4-F1
#
_cell.length_a   1.000
_cell.length_b   1.000
_cell.length_c   1.000
_cell.angle_alpha   90.00
_cell.angle_beta   90.00
_cell.angle_gamma   90.00
#
_symmetry.space_group_name_H-M   'P 1'
#
loop_
_entity.id
_entity.type
_entity.pdbx_description
1 polymer ?
#
loop_
_entity_poly.entity_id
_entity_poly.type
_entity_poly.pdbx_seq_one_letter_code
_entity_poly.pdbx_strand_id
1 'polypeptide(L)'
;MRLVKGVTAGFLTLTMALSLMPQIVFAEETTDSHLQYDVTQESSGEKTEEYDVTQEGGETDPEEQDVTQESSEEKAEALKSEAIGTEEKAQNPPVAYSAKVNTAASWGDLKTAIEGASVDTTISISGRIVKSSSDERITIPAGVEITLAGTDAVIVRPSTSDVGEFYVGDNGRLTLQGNYVIEADMYDQGKGTLAHANFVEVSENGIFSLDGSLKANTSDGFFNGRYGVKGLIYCQGQMRMSEQASISGWTVYDTTSRADSRNAAVVLDGAKASFVMDGGEITGNYNVGSNAVAGAAVQVHNGASFVMNNGNIHDNGVIAKPKDNVHYGAGVFVYGENSSFKMTGGAIQSNDGMVGAGVYVYGSLNGKASFEMTGGKIDDNSITNVGKYACDGGGIYAKYAKVDILGKENAKISISNNGTKDFGTEYNSAQSSGGGIYAEKSTVNLNYVVIDHNTACGNNTQGGAGIWTKDSDVTIKGGSISNNQGGKYNQNVYGGALRIEGTGNVRVEAVTFENNRVSPESDYQWNVGHGGAIMMNGEDTLVLQDCVIKGNHASGSGGGIYANQGVTEIKGSTVIEGNTCNSKGL
;
A
#
# COMPACT_ATOMS: atom_id res chain seq x y z
N MET A 1 -55.37 -10.84 46.17
CA MET A 1 -56.30 -11.62 47.02
C MET A 1 -57.02 -12.63 46.14
N ARG A 2 -56.81 -13.94 46.32
CA ARG A 2 -57.40 -15.09 45.57
C ARG A 2 -57.03 -15.15 44.05
N LEU A 3 -56.47 -16.23 43.48
CA LEU A 3 -56.82 -17.67 43.35
C LEU A 3 -57.75 -17.98 42.15
N VAL A 4 -57.59 -19.05 41.32
CA VAL A 4 -56.49 -20.03 41.12
C VAL A 4 -56.75 -20.97 39.88
N LYS A 5 -55.80 -21.88 39.56
CA LYS A 5 -55.76 -22.92 38.48
C LYS A 5 -55.36 -22.38 37.09
N GLY A 6 -54.62 -23.08 36.21
CA GLY A 6 -54.14 -24.48 36.17
C GLY A 6 -54.53 -25.14 34.83
N VAL A 7 -53.90 -26.16 34.24
CA VAL A 7 -52.79 -27.13 34.55
C VAL A 7 -52.26 -27.62 33.13
N THR A 8 -51.13 -28.28 32.80
CA THR A 8 -50.28 -29.30 33.45
C THR A 8 -48.89 -29.50 32.77
N ALA A 9 -47.85 -29.73 33.60
CA ALA A 9 -46.59 -30.50 33.46
C ALA A 9 -45.93 -30.92 32.11
N GLY A 10 -44.58 -30.89 32.13
CA GLY A 10 -43.67 -31.62 31.22
C GLY A 10 -42.23 -31.61 31.76
N PHE A 11 -41.72 -32.74 32.27
CA PHE A 11 -40.40 -32.86 32.91
C PHE A 11 -39.32 -33.31 31.93
N LEU A 12 -38.14 -32.68 31.97
CA LEU A 12 -36.87 -33.41 32.01
C LEU A 12 -35.81 -32.62 32.77
N THR A 13 -35.10 -33.29 33.66
CA THR A 13 -34.01 -32.72 34.48
C THR A 13 -32.70 -33.40 34.16
N LEU A 14 -31.62 -32.63 34.03
CA LEU A 14 -30.25 -33.12 34.24
C LEU A 14 -29.51 -32.18 35.18
N THR A 15 -28.69 -32.76 36.06
CA THR A 15 -28.23 -32.11 37.30
C THR A 15 -26.85 -31.47 37.16
N MET A 16 -26.58 -30.45 37.98
CA MET A 16 -25.32 -29.72 38.05
C MET A 16 -24.09 -30.62 38.33
N ALA A 17 -22.95 -30.19 37.78
CA ALA A 17 -21.67 -30.20 38.48
C ALA A 17 -21.16 -28.75 38.54
N LEU A 18 -20.61 -28.31 39.67
CA LEU A 18 -20.30 -26.90 39.95
C LEU A 18 -18.87 -26.77 40.51
N SER A 19 -18.01 -25.99 39.86
CA SER A 19 -16.62 -25.78 40.31
C SER A 19 -16.09 -24.35 40.04
N LEU A 20 -16.42 -23.46 40.98
CA LEU A 20 -15.57 -22.41 41.56
C LEU A 20 -14.70 -21.48 40.66
N MET A 21 -14.97 -20.18 40.85
CA MET A 21 -14.08 -19.00 40.69
C MET A 21 -13.76 -18.49 39.28
N PRO A 22 -13.52 -17.17 39.11
CA PRO A 22 -14.10 -16.04 39.83
C PRO A 22 -14.71 -14.98 38.88
N GLN A 23 -15.53 -14.06 39.41
CA GLN A 23 -16.04 -12.92 38.64
C GLN A 23 -14.98 -11.81 38.56
N ILE A 24 -14.70 -11.33 37.35
CA ILE A 24 -14.03 -10.03 37.15
C ILE A 24 -15.10 -8.94 37.20
N VAL A 25 -14.91 -7.97 38.10
CA VAL A 25 -15.74 -6.77 38.20
C VAL A 25 -15.11 -5.69 37.32
N PHE A 26 -15.91 -5.04 36.47
CA PHE A 26 -15.47 -3.85 35.76
C PHE A 26 -15.29 -2.69 36.74
N ALA A 27 -14.09 -2.12 36.77
CA ALA A 27 -13.82 -0.84 37.43
C ALA A 27 -13.67 0.24 36.34
N GLU A 28 -14.48 1.30 36.47
CA GLU A 28 -14.40 2.51 35.66
C GLU A 28 -13.56 3.51 36.45
N GLU A 29 -12.36 3.84 35.97
CA GLU A 29 -11.43 4.72 36.68
C GLU A 29 -11.22 6.04 35.93
N THR A 30 -11.92 7.08 36.40
CA THR A 30 -11.74 8.48 35.98
C THR A 30 -10.96 9.24 37.05
N THR A 31 -9.74 9.70 36.74
CA THR A 31 -9.04 10.66 37.60
C THR A 31 -8.11 11.56 36.80
N ASP A 32 -8.31 12.88 36.97
CA ASP A 32 -7.29 13.88 36.65
C ASP A 32 -6.00 13.64 37.44
N SER A 33 -4.87 14.03 36.85
CA SER A 33 -3.72 14.47 37.63
C SER A 33 -3.04 15.67 36.96
N HIS A 34 -3.30 16.87 37.51
CA HIS A 34 -2.56 18.07 37.13
C HIS A 34 -1.10 17.94 37.56
N LEU A 35 -0.17 17.99 36.60
CA LEU A 35 1.21 18.40 36.83
C LEU A 35 1.45 19.75 36.16
N GLN A 36 1.41 20.79 37.00
CA GLN A 36 1.65 22.18 36.61
C GLN A 36 3.15 22.42 36.52
N TYR A 37 3.65 22.77 35.33
CA TYR A 37 5.00 23.27 35.12
C TYR A 37 4.94 24.76 34.75
N ASP A 38 5.68 25.59 35.49
CA ASP A 38 5.70 27.04 35.27
C ASP A 38 6.39 27.40 33.96
N VAL A 39 5.70 28.17 33.12
CA VAL A 39 6.26 28.76 31.91
C VAL A 39 6.85 30.13 32.25
N THR A 40 8.14 30.17 32.56
CA THR A 40 8.91 31.42 32.58
C THR A 40 9.05 31.95 31.15
N GLN A 41 8.29 32.98 30.81
CA GLN A 41 8.56 33.75 29.59
C GLN A 41 9.84 34.57 29.75
N GLU A 42 10.84 34.30 28.93
CA GLU A 42 11.85 35.30 28.58
C GLU A 42 11.79 35.60 27.08
N SER A 43 11.79 36.88 26.76
CA SER A 43 11.61 37.38 25.40
C SER A 43 12.94 37.68 24.71
N SER A 44 13.25 36.93 23.67
CA SER A 44 14.15 37.35 22.60
C SER A 44 13.67 36.74 21.28
N GLY A 45 13.81 37.39 20.13
CA GLY A 45 14.39 38.70 19.84
C GLY A 45 14.85 38.70 18.39
N GLU A 46 14.27 39.55 17.54
CA GLU A 46 14.50 39.47 16.09
C GLU A 46 15.98 39.63 15.72
N LYS A 47 16.49 38.69 14.94
CA LYS A 47 17.70 38.85 14.14
C LYS A 47 17.48 38.27 12.74
N THR A 48 17.26 39.17 11.79
CA THR A 48 17.63 38.96 10.39
C THR A 48 19.16 39.01 10.30
N GLU A 49 19.78 38.04 9.63
CA GLU A 49 21.15 38.18 9.14
C GLU A 49 21.17 37.86 7.64
N GLU A 50 21.91 38.69 6.89
CA GLU A 50 21.95 38.69 5.43
C GLU A 50 22.98 37.68 4.92
N TYR A 51 22.67 36.95 3.86
CA TYR A 51 23.66 36.12 3.16
C TYR A 51 24.37 36.94 2.09
N ASP A 52 25.56 37.41 2.43
CA ASP A 52 26.44 38.14 1.52
C ASP A 52 27.12 37.17 0.52
N VAL A 53 27.37 37.64 -0.71
CA VAL A 53 27.79 36.79 -1.84
C VAL A 53 29.20 37.18 -2.30
N THR A 54 30.16 36.30 -2.08
CA THR A 54 31.51 36.42 -2.65
C THR A 54 31.75 35.36 -3.73
N GLN A 55 31.95 35.84 -4.96
CA GLN A 55 32.57 35.06 -6.04
C GLN A 55 34.04 35.49 -6.16
N GLU A 56 34.94 34.51 -6.24
CA GLU A 56 36.22 34.67 -6.94
C GLU A 56 36.40 33.48 -7.89
N GLY A 57 37.18 33.67 -8.96
CA GLY A 57 37.38 32.68 -10.01
C GLY A 57 38.73 32.82 -10.70
N GLY A 58 39.06 31.82 -11.52
CA GLY A 58 40.36 31.62 -12.18
C GLY A 58 40.63 30.11 -12.27
N GLU A 59 40.31 29.44 -13.37
CA GLU A 59 41.18 29.28 -14.56
C GLU A 59 42.51 28.60 -14.22
N THR A 60 42.71 27.31 -14.51
CA THR A 60 43.06 26.81 -15.86
C THR A 60 43.15 25.27 -15.92
N ASP A 61 43.05 24.74 -17.13
CA ASP A 61 43.13 23.33 -17.58
C ASP A 61 44.41 23.20 -18.47
N PRO A 62 44.85 22.03 -19.01
CA PRO A 62 44.46 20.63 -18.79
C PRO A 62 45.66 19.67 -18.55
N GLU A 63 45.41 18.36 -18.43
CA GLU A 63 46.32 17.35 -19.03
C GLU A 63 45.55 16.09 -19.48
N GLU A 64 45.82 15.62 -20.71
CA GLU A 64 45.15 14.45 -21.33
C GLU A 64 45.86 13.13 -20.99
N GLN A 65 45.12 12.01 -20.96
CA GLN A 65 45.66 10.78 -21.55
C GLN A 65 44.59 9.82 -22.11
N ASP A 66 44.83 9.40 -23.36
CA ASP A 66 44.00 8.51 -24.19
C ASP A 66 44.32 7.02 -23.93
N VAL A 67 43.29 6.18 -23.84
CA VAL A 67 43.39 4.73 -24.08
C VAL A 67 42.15 4.20 -24.83
N THR A 68 42.13 4.42 -26.14
CA THR A 68 41.68 3.49 -27.20
C THR A 68 40.33 2.75 -27.08
N GLN A 69 39.45 3.02 -28.04
CA GLN A 69 38.28 2.20 -28.37
C GLN A 69 38.66 1.09 -29.37
N GLU A 70 38.28 -0.18 -29.11
CA GLU A 70 38.37 -1.28 -30.09
C GLU A 70 37.04 -2.00 -30.28
N SER A 71 36.83 -2.54 -31.48
CA SER A 71 35.59 -3.16 -31.95
C SER A 71 35.74 -4.66 -32.18
N SER A 72 34.66 -5.42 -32.00
CA SER A 72 34.47 -6.71 -32.67
C SER A 72 32.98 -7.05 -32.81
N GLU A 73 32.65 -7.76 -33.89
CA GLU A 73 31.29 -8.10 -34.30
C GLU A 73 30.97 -9.58 -34.06
N GLU A 74 29.71 -9.96 -34.28
CA GLU A 74 29.20 -11.33 -34.44
C GLU A 74 29.50 -12.39 -33.35
N LYS A 75 28.42 -12.81 -32.68
CA LYS A 75 27.74 -14.05 -33.12
C LYS A 75 26.32 -14.18 -32.57
N ALA A 76 25.35 -14.30 -33.47
CA ALA A 76 24.02 -14.81 -33.17
C ALA A 76 23.98 -16.32 -33.47
N GLU A 77 23.76 -17.15 -32.46
CA GLU A 77 23.64 -18.60 -32.63
C GLU A 77 22.16 -19.02 -32.60
N ALA A 78 21.72 -19.72 -33.65
CA ALA A 78 20.30 -19.95 -33.90
C ALA A 78 19.83 -21.32 -33.39
N LEU A 79 19.06 -21.33 -32.30
CA LEU A 79 18.30 -22.50 -31.86
C LEU A 79 17.01 -22.64 -32.66
N LYS A 80 16.89 -23.75 -33.41
CA LYS A 80 15.68 -24.10 -34.16
C LYS A 80 14.86 -25.17 -33.45
N SER A 81 13.57 -24.87 -33.30
CA SER A 81 12.45 -25.80 -33.31
C SER A 81 12.53 -27.10 -32.47
N GLU A 82 11.65 -27.18 -31.47
CA GLU A 82 10.69 -28.28 -31.42
C GLU A 82 9.34 -27.75 -30.93
N ALA A 83 8.35 -27.70 -31.83
CA ALA A 83 7.01 -27.20 -31.55
C ALA A 83 6.01 -28.36 -31.68
N ILE A 84 5.55 -28.89 -30.55
CA ILE A 84 4.48 -29.89 -30.51
C ILE A 84 3.16 -29.15 -30.68
N GLY A 85 2.54 -29.30 -31.85
CA GLY A 85 1.30 -28.62 -32.19
C GLY A 85 0.05 -29.30 -31.61
N THR A 86 -0.86 -28.49 -31.09
CA THR A 86 -2.29 -28.84 -30.93
C THR A 86 -3.11 -27.80 -31.67
N GLU A 87 -3.87 -28.22 -32.67
CA GLU A 87 -4.75 -27.34 -33.45
C GLU A 87 -5.96 -26.92 -32.62
N GLU A 88 -6.21 -25.62 -32.50
CA GLU A 88 -7.55 -25.10 -32.23
C GLU A 88 -7.95 -24.07 -33.30
N LYS A 89 -9.24 -24.03 -33.63
CA LYS A 89 -9.69 -23.61 -34.96
C LYS A 89 -9.83 -22.10 -35.08
N ALA A 90 -9.17 -21.52 -36.08
CA ALA A 90 -9.39 -20.14 -36.50
C ALA A 90 -10.87 -19.93 -36.89
N GLN A 91 -11.58 -19.07 -36.14
CA GLN A 91 -12.95 -18.66 -36.44
C GLN A 91 -12.97 -17.31 -37.15
N ASN A 92 -13.12 -17.36 -38.48
CA ASN A 92 -13.51 -16.28 -39.40
C ASN A 92 -12.58 -15.03 -39.49
N PRO A 93 -12.50 -14.39 -40.68
CA PRO A 93 -11.88 -13.08 -40.80
C PRO A 93 -12.72 -11.99 -40.07
N PRO A 94 -12.12 -10.84 -39.70
CA PRO A 94 -12.86 -9.77 -39.06
C PRO A 94 -14.03 -9.29 -39.92
N VAL A 95 -15.25 -9.33 -39.36
CA VAL A 95 -16.40 -8.64 -39.96
C VAL A 95 -16.14 -7.15 -39.82
N ALA A 96 -16.09 -6.43 -40.95
CA ALA A 96 -15.90 -4.99 -40.96
C ALA A 96 -17.17 -4.28 -40.43
N TYR A 97 -17.28 -4.15 -39.11
CA TYR A 97 -18.31 -3.34 -38.48
C TYR A 97 -18.12 -1.87 -38.86
N SER A 98 -19.06 -1.32 -39.64
CA SER A 98 -19.12 0.11 -39.93
C SER A 98 -19.62 0.87 -38.70
N ALA A 99 -18.76 1.03 -37.70
CA ALA A 99 -19.05 1.81 -36.50
C ALA A 99 -19.49 3.22 -36.90
N LYS A 100 -20.68 3.63 -36.46
CA LYS A 100 -21.21 4.97 -36.73
C LYS A 100 -20.51 5.96 -35.79
N VAL A 101 -19.34 6.43 -36.20
CA VAL A 101 -18.54 7.43 -35.45
C VAL A 101 -19.38 8.69 -35.26
N ASN A 102 -19.93 8.87 -34.06
CA ASN A 102 -20.55 10.11 -33.64
C ASN A 102 -19.45 10.96 -32.97
N THR A 103 -19.25 12.20 -33.40
CA THR A 103 -18.34 13.16 -32.74
C THR A 103 -19.14 14.03 -31.77
N ALA A 104 -18.78 14.02 -30.48
CA ALA A 104 -19.43 14.89 -29.49
C ALA A 104 -18.62 16.19 -29.28
N ALA A 105 -19.28 17.35 -29.39
CA ALA A 105 -18.65 18.66 -29.22
C ALA A 105 -19.05 19.39 -27.92
N SER A 106 -20.11 18.91 -27.26
CA SER A 106 -20.60 19.44 -25.99
C SER A 106 -21.10 18.33 -25.07
N TRP A 107 -21.33 18.65 -23.78
CA TRP A 107 -21.90 17.71 -22.81
C TRP A 107 -23.30 17.22 -23.23
N GLY A 108 -24.11 18.10 -23.84
CA GLY A 108 -25.44 17.77 -24.35
C GLY A 108 -25.41 16.82 -25.55
N ASP A 109 -24.44 16.98 -26.46
CA ASP A 109 -24.24 16.03 -27.58
C ASP A 109 -23.83 14.66 -27.04
N LEU A 110 -22.89 14.65 -26.08
CA LEU A 110 -22.35 13.43 -25.48
C LEU A 110 -23.43 12.65 -24.73
N LYS A 111 -24.23 13.33 -23.88
CA LYS A 111 -25.37 12.74 -23.18
C LYS A 111 -26.38 12.16 -24.16
N THR A 112 -26.74 12.92 -25.20
CA THR A 112 -27.71 12.50 -26.23
C THR A 112 -27.24 11.30 -27.03
N ALA A 113 -25.96 11.26 -27.40
CA ALA A 113 -25.36 10.16 -28.18
C ALA A 113 -25.21 8.87 -27.36
N ILE A 114 -24.99 8.98 -26.04
CA ILE A 114 -24.85 7.83 -25.12
C ILE A 114 -26.23 7.30 -24.69
N GLU A 115 -27.08 8.15 -24.11
CA GLU A 115 -28.38 7.73 -23.57
C GLU A 115 -29.39 7.33 -24.67
N GLY A 116 -29.17 7.78 -25.91
CA GLY A 116 -29.92 7.36 -27.10
C GLY A 116 -29.41 6.10 -27.80
N ALA A 117 -28.33 5.47 -27.31
CA ALA A 117 -27.75 4.28 -27.95
C ALA A 117 -28.58 3.01 -27.69
N SER A 118 -28.81 2.22 -28.74
CA SER A 118 -29.57 0.95 -28.71
C SER A 118 -28.79 -0.24 -29.28
N VAL A 119 -27.52 -0.02 -29.63
CA VAL A 119 -26.51 -0.99 -30.08
C VAL A 119 -25.14 -0.51 -29.59
N ASP A 120 -24.15 -1.39 -29.61
CA ASP A 120 -22.76 -1.03 -29.28
C ASP A 120 -22.28 0.15 -30.14
N THR A 121 -21.77 1.20 -29.50
CA THR A 121 -21.58 2.51 -30.12
C THR A 121 -20.25 3.14 -29.71
N THR A 122 -19.44 3.49 -30.71
CA THR A 122 -18.21 4.28 -30.52
C THR A 122 -18.47 5.77 -30.73
N ILE A 123 -18.04 6.60 -29.79
CA ILE A 123 -18.19 8.06 -29.82
C ILE A 123 -16.81 8.69 -29.68
N SER A 124 -16.42 9.51 -30.66
CA SER A 124 -15.14 10.23 -30.61
C SER A 124 -15.29 11.54 -29.84
N ILE A 125 -14.36 11.77 -28.91
CA ILE A 125 -14.21 13.03 -28.16
C ILE A 125 -12.85 13.60 -28.50
N SER A 126 -12.81 14.83 -29.00
CA SER A 126 -11.59 15.52 -29.40
C SER A 126 -11.57 16.93 -28.84
N GLY A 127 -10.54 17.27 -28.04
CA GLY A 127 -10.44 18.57 -27.40
C GLY A 127 -11.39 18.76 -26.21
N ARG A 128 -11.84 20.00 -25.99
CA ARG A 128 -12.35 20.49 -24.70
C ARG A 128 -13.88 20.54 -24.62
N ILE A 129 -14.48 19.63 -23.85
CA ILE A 129 -15.89 19.68 -23.44
C ILE A 129 -15.97 20.37 -22.07
N VAL A 130 -16.79 21.42 -21.96
CA VAL A 130 -17.05 22.11 -20.69
C VAL A 130 -18.41 21.67 -20.14
N LYS A 131 -18.43 21.19 -18.89
CA LYS A 131 -19.66 20.84 -18.17
C LYS A 131 -20.18 22.05 -17.39
N SER A 132 -21.50 22.28 -17.37
CA SER A 132 -22.15 23.28 -16.51
C SER A 132 -22.51 22.68 -15.14
N SER A 133 -22.71 23.54 -14.12
CA SER A 133 -23.15 23.09 -12.80
C SER A 133 -24.55 22.47 -12.84
N SER A 134 -25.40 22.94 -13.76
CA SER A 134 -26.73 22.41 -14.05
C SER A 134 -26.76 21.17 -14.94
N ASP A 135 -25.61 20.73 -15.49
CA ASP A 135 -25.59 19.57 -16.37
C ASP A 135 -25.78 18.27 -15.57
N GLU A 136 -26.78 17.48 -15.97
CA GLU A 136 -26.98 16.14 -15.44
C GLU A 136 -25.81 15.20 -15.75
N ARG A 137 -25.66 14.15 -14.95
CA ARG A 137 -24.78 13.03 -15.28
C ARG A 137 -25.27 12.28 -16.52
N ILE A 138 -24.36 11.53 -17.14
CA ILE A 138 -24.64 10.66 -18.27
C ILE A 138 -24.79 9.22 -17.79
N THR A 139 -25.92 8.60 -18.11
CA THR A 139 -26.21 7.19 -17.81
C THR A 139 -25.84 6.30 -18.99
N ILE A 140 -25.05 5.26 -18.75
CA ILE A 140 -24.76 4.24 -19.76
C ILE A 140 -25.98 3.31 -19.89
N PRO A 141 -26.53 3.07 -21.10
CA PRO A 141 -27.68 2.20 -21.25
C PRO A 141 -27.35 0.73 -20.91
N ALA A 142 -28.32 0.00 -20.36
CA ALA A 142 -28.16 -1.42 -20.05
C ALA A 142 -28.17 -2.26 -21.34
N GLY A 143 -27.23 -3.22 -21.44
CA GLY A 143 -27.19 -4.19 -22.53
C GLY A 143 -26.49 -3.73 -23.82
N VAL A 144 -25.81 -2.57 -23.81
CA VAL A 144 -24.96 -2.08 -24.90
C VAL A 144 -23.57 -1.72 -24.37
N GLU A 145 -22.57 -1.75 -25.24
CA GLU A 145 -21.25 -1.19 -24.97
C GLU A 145 -21.05 0.19 -25.58
N ILE A 146 -20.66 1.14 -24.73
CA ILE A 146 -20.34 2.51 -25.10
C ILE A 146 -18.82 2.66 -25.05
N THR A 147 -18.19 2.76 -26.22
CA THR A 147 -16.77 3.09 -26.32
C THR A 147 -16.63 4.59 -26.52
N LEU A 148 -16.01 5.31 -25.59
CA LEU A 148 -15.58 6.68 -25.82
C LEU A 148 -14.12 6.65 -26.28
N ALA A 149 -13.82 7.30 -27.40
CA ALA A 149 -12.48 7.37 -27.98
C ALA A 149 -11.96 8.82 -27.83
N GLY A 150 -11.14 9.04 -26.80
CA GLY A 150 -10.56 10.33 -26.44
C GLY A 150 -9.25 10.58 -27.17
N THR A 151 -9.24 11.56 -28.09
CA THR A 151 -8.00 12.11 -28.66
C THR A 151 -7.79 13.49 -28.05
N ASP A 152 -6.90 13.55 -27.06
CA ASP A 152 -6.65 14.73 -26.23
C ASP A 152 -7.95 15.34 -25.67
N ALA A 153 -8.79 14.48 -25.10
CA ALA A 153 -10.10 14.84 -24.58
C ALA A 153 -9.96 15.52 -23.21
N VAL A 154 -10.41 16.77 -23.11
CA VAL A 154 -10.42 17.52 -21.85
C VAL A 154 -11.86 17.73 -21.40
N ILE A 155 -12.24 17.16 -20.27
CA ILE A 155 -13.55 17.36 -19.65
C ILE A 155 -13.38 18.32 -18.48
N VAL A 156 -13.94 19.52 -18.62
CA VAL A 156 -13.81 20.59 -17.62
C VAL A 156 -14.99 20.51 -16.65
N ARG A 157 -14.71 20.19 -15.39
CA ARG A 157 -15.69 20.15 -14.31
C ARG A 157 -15.77 21.52 -13.62
N PRO A 158 -16.97 22.11 -13.46
CA PRO A 158 -17.14 23.36 -12.73
C PRO A 158 -17.07 23.10 -11.22
N SER A 159 -16.48 24.04 -10.49
CA SER A 159 -16.16 23.95 -9.05
C SER A 159 -17.34 23.70 -8.09
N THR A 160 -18.58 23.72 -8.58
CA THR A 160 -19.83 23.63 -7.80
C THR A 160 -20.78 22.52 -8.25
N SER A 161 -20.39 21.61 -9.15
CA SER A 161 -21.27 20.48 -9.50
C SER A 161 -21.28 19.42 -8.41
N ASP A 162 -22.47 18.99 -8.02
CA ASP A 162 -22.76 17.99 -6.99
C ASP A 162 -23.11 16.59 -7.56
N VAL A 163 -23.03 16.43 -8.89
CA VAL A 163 -23.17 15.14 -9.61
C VAL A 163 -21.89 14.75 -10.33
N GLY A 164 -21.54 13.46 -10.36
CA GLY A 164 -20.44 12.91 -11.17
C GLY A 164 -20.76 12.89 -12.67
N GLU A 165 -19.74 12.63 -13.49
CA GLU A 165 -19.82 12.66 -14.95
C GLU A 165 -20.59 11.46 -15.53
N PHE A 166 -20.12 10.23 -15.31
CA PHE A 166 -20.71 9.01 -15.87
C PHE A 166 -21.30 8.08 -14.80
N TYR A 167 -22.35 7.34 -15.18
CA TYR A 167 -22.95 6.26 -14.40
C TYR A 167 -23.11 5.00 -15.24
N VAL A 168 -22.29 3.99 -14.96
CA VAL A 168 -22.41 2.65 -15.52
C VAL A 168 -23.45 1.88 -14.69
N GLY A 169 -24.71 1.96 -15.11
CA GLY A 169 -25.81 1.23 -14.49
C GLY A 169 -25.76 -0.28 -14.75
N ASP A 170 -26.70 -1.01 -14.16
CA ASP A 170 -26.71 -2.47 -14.18
C ASP A 170 -26.80 -3.04 -15.61
N ASN A 171 -25.84 -3.89 -15.96
CA ASN A 171 -25.61 -4.44 -17.30
C ASN A 171 -25.22 -3.41 -18.38
N GLY A 172 -24.98 -2.14 -18.01
CA GLY A 172 -24.33 -1.16 -18.88
C GLY A 172 -22.83 -1.39 -18.95
N ARG A 173 -22.20 -0.99 -20.06
CA ARG A 173 -20.75 -1.13 -20.27
C ARG A 173 -20.14 0.16 -20.83
N LEU A 174 -19.10 0.65 -20.17
CA LEU A 174 -18.32 1.81 -20.59
C LEU A 174 -16.86 1.42 -20.82
N THR A 175 -16.35 1.70 -22.01
CA THR A 175 -14.93 1.55 -22.34
C THR A 175 -14.38 2.93 -22.70
N LEU A 176 -13.38 3.41 -21.97
CA LEU A 176 -12.65 4.65 -22.27
C LEU A 176 -11.34 4.30 -22.97
N GLN A 177 -11.19 4.71 -24.24
CA GLN A 177 -9.98 4.51 -25.03
C GLN A 177 -9.25 5.82 -25.28
N GLY A 178 -7.92 5.81 -25.20
CA GLY A 178 -7.11 7.01 -25.44
C GLY A 178 -7.05 7.96 -24.23
N ASN A 179 -6.84 9.24 -24.47
CA ASN A 179 -6.34 10.18 -23.45
C ASN A 179 -7.43 11.14 -22.95
N TYR A 180 -7.59 11.18 -21.63
CA TYR A 180 -8.56 12.00 -20.91
C TYR A 180 -7.89 12.85 -19.81
N VAL A 181 -8.18 14.15 -19.83
CA VAL A 181 -7.86 15.09 -18.75
C VAL A 181 -9.15 15.58 -18.12
N ILE A 182 -9.33 15.30 -16.83
CA ILE A 182 -10.45 15.76 -16.01
C ILE A 182 -9.99 17.00 -15.27
N GLU A 183 -10.36 18.15 -15.80
CA GLU A 183 -9.81 19.43 -15.37
C GLU A 183 -10.79 20.20 -14.50
N ALA A 184 -10.34 20.61 -13.32
CA ALA A 184 -11.11 21.54 -12.53
C ALA A 184 -11.08 22.94 -13.12
N ASP A 185 -12.23 23.60 -13.18
CA ASP A 185 -12.31 25.03 -13.50
C ASP A 185 -11.36 25.85 -12.60
N MET A 186 -10.63 26.79 -13.20
CA MET A 186 -9.53 27.57 -12.60
C MET A 186 -8.28 26.77 -12.13
N TYR A 187 -8.03 25.56 -12.64
CA TYR A 187 -6.79 24.80 -12.39
C TYR A 187 -5.51 25.64 -12.64
N ASP A 188 -5.41 26.29 -13.81
CA ASP A 188 -4.28 27.15 -14.20
C ASP A 188 -4.02 28.35 -13.25
N GLN A 189 -5.00 28.69 -12.40
CA GLN A 189 -4.89 29.76 -11.41
C GLN A 189 -4.46 29.27 -10.01
N GLY A 190 -4.16 27.96 -9.87
CA GLY A 190 -3.90 27.32 -8.59
C GLY A 190 -5.13 27.27 -7.67
N LYS A 191 -6.33 27.14 -8.24
CA LYS A 191 -7.63 27.17 -7.52
C LYS A 191 -8.62 26.09 -7.96
N GLY A 192 -8.19 25.18 -8.83
CA GLY A 192 -9.05 24.14 -9.41
C GLY A 192 -9.43 23.09 -8.38
N THR A 193 -10.73 22.94 -8.14
CA THR A 193 -11.29 21.88 -7.30
C THR A 193 -12.20 20.91 -8.06
N LEU A 194 -11.97 19.61 -7.87
CA LEU A 194 -12.83 18.51 -8.34
C LEU A 194 -13.77 18.05 -7.21
N ALA A 195 -14.43 18.99 -6.52
CA ALA A 195 -15.44 18.65 -5.52
C ALA A 195 -16.57 17.79 -6.12
N HIS A 196 -16.99 16.75 -5.38
CA HIS A 196 -17.95 15.72 -5.80
C HIS A 196 -17.61 14.96 -7.09
N ALA A 197 -16.37 15.01 -7.59
CA ALA A 197 -16.01 14.35 -8.84
C ALA A 197 -15.87 12.83 -8.68
N ASN A 198 -16.96 12.10 -8.92
CA ASN A 198 -16.91 10.69 -9.25
C ASN A 198 -17.10 10.52 -10.76
N PHE A 199 -15.99 10.65 -11.49
CA PHE A 199 -15.95 10.71 -12.95
C PHE A 199 -16.57 9.46 -13.60
N VAL A 200 -16.24 8.27 -13.07
CA VAL A 200 -16.98 7.05 -13.39
C VAL A 200 -17.51 6.41 -12.11
N GLU A 201 -18.83 6.23 -12.04
CA GLU A 201 -19.48 5.39 -11.04
C GLU A 201 -20.00 4.11 -11.67
N VAL A 202 -19.71 2.95 -11.09
CA VAL A 202 -20.12 1.63 -11.60
C VAL A 202 -21.02 0.94 -10.57
N SER A 203 -22.26 0.61 -10.95
CA SER A 203 -23.18 -0.15 -10.09
C SER A 203 -22.78 -1.62 -9.97
N GLU A 204 -23.41 -2.35 -9.05
CA GLU A 204 -23.14 -3.77 -8.76
C GLU A 204 -23.01 -4.70 -9.98
N ASN A 205 -23.76 -4.45 -11.05
CA ASN A 205 -23.78 -5.28 -12.24
C ASN A 205 -23.32 -4.50 -13.51
N GLY A 206 -22.72 -3.32 -13.34
CA GLY A 206 -22.10 -2.54 -14.41
C GLY A 206 -20.66 -2.97 -14.71
N ILE A 207 -20.14 -2.63 -15.89
CA ILE A 207 -18.76 -2.90 -16.31
C ILE A 207 -18.08 -1.64 -16.84
N PHE A 208 -16.94 -1.29 -16.27
CA PHE A 208 -16.05 -0.23 -16.74
C PHE A 208 -14.71 -0.83 -17.21
N SER A 209 -14.19 -0.32 -18.33
CA SER A 209 -12.87 -0.65 -18.88
C SER A 209 -12.11 0.64 -19.19
N LEU A 210 -10.88 0.75 -18.69
CA LEU A 210 -9.93 1.81 -19.05
C LEU A 210 -8.84 1.25 -19.96
N ASP A 211 -8.67 1.89 -21.12
CA ASP A 211 -7.76 1.49 -22.20
C ASP A 211 -7.04 2.72 -22.75
N GLY A 212 -6.42 3.47 -21.84
CA GLY A 212 -5.74 4.73 -22.09
C GLY A 212 -5.58 5.56 -20.81
N SER A 213 -5.18 6.82 -20.94
CA SER A 213 -4.89 7.67 -19.77
C SER A 213 -6.12 8.40 -19.24
N LEU A 214 -6.25 8.44 -17.91
CA LEU A 214 -7.20 9.25 -17.16
C LEU A 214 -6.45 10.07 -16.11
N LYS A 215 -6.18 11.34 -16.43
CA LYS A 215 -5.50 12.27 -15.53
C LYS A 215 -6.48 13.27 -14.92
N ALA A 216 -6.43 13.46 -13.60
CA ALA A 216 -7.03 14.61 -12.94
C ALA A 216 -6.07 15.81 -12.92
N ASN A 217 -6.59 17.01 -13.23
CA ASN A 217 -5.92 18.29 -13.05
C ASN A 217 -6.59 19.03 -11.88
N THR A 218 -6.13 18.78 -10.65
CA THR A 218 -6.56 19.44 -9.39
C THR A 218 -5.46 20.29 -8.79
N SER A 219 -5.80 21.43 -8.19
CA SER A 219 -4.83 22.27 -7.49
C SER A 219 -4.54 21.76 -6.07
N ASP A 220 -3.26 21.69 -5.72
CA ASP A 220 -2.73 21.16 -4.45
C ASP A 220 -3.46 21.70 -3.21
N GLY A 221 -3.92 20.79 -2.34
CA GLY A 221 -4.49 21.13 -1.04
C GLY A 221 -5.91 21.73 -1.06
N PHE A 222 -6.59 21.78 -2.21
CA PHE A 222 -8.00 22.17 -2.27
C PHE A 222 -8.95 21.03 -1.85
N PHE A 223 -10.18 21.39 -1.45
CA PHE A 223 -11.16 20.51 -0.80
C PHE A 223 -11.90 19.55 -1.76
N ASN A 224 -11.15 18.73 -2.51
CA ASN A 224 -11.68 17.78 -3.51
C ASN A 224 -12.34 16.52 -2.89
N GLY A 225 -13.05 16.67 -1.76
CA GLY A 225 -13.58 15.54 -0.99
C GLY A 225 -14.43 15.89 0.23
N ARG A 226 -14.53 17.17 0.65
CA ARG A 226 -15.30 17.52 1.88
C ARG A 226 -16.81 17.20 1.79
N TYR A 227 -17.35 17.05 0.57
CA TYR A 227 -18.77 16.88 0.30
C TYR A 227 -19.08 15.69 -0.63
N GLY A 228 -18.06 14.99 -1.14
CA GLY A 228 -18.19 13.79 -1.96
C GLY A 228 -17.57 12.59 -1.24
N VAL A 229 -18.26 11.45 -1.22
CA VAL A 229 -17.81 10.21 -0.55
C VAL A 229 -17.46 9.12 -1.55
N LYS A 230 -16.86 9.52 -2.68
CA LYS A 230 -16.55 8.68 -3.84
C LYS A 230 -15.31 9.21 -4.54
N GLY A 231 -14.45 8.29 -4.96
CA GLY A 231 -13.22 8.57 -5.70
C GLY A 231 -13.46 8.91 -7.16
N LEU A 232 -12.37 9.23 -7.88
CA LEU A 232 -12.40 9.54 -9.33
C LEU A 232 -13.09 8.41 -10.12
N ILE A 233 -12.76 7.16 -9.79
CA ILE A 233 -13.51 5.97 -10.18
C ILE A 233 -14.04 5.30 -8.91
N TYR A 234 -15.35 5.16 -8.79
CA TYR A 234 -16.02 4.45 -7.70
C TYR A 234 -16.78 3.24 -8.24
N CYS A 235 -16.33 2.04 -7.91
CA CYS A 235 -16.79 0.80 -8.50
C CYS A 235 -17.44 -0.14 -7.47
N GLN A 236 -18.67 -0.56 -7.76
CA GLN A 236 -19.39 -1.61 -7.03
C GLN A 236 -19.57 -2.90 -7.87
N GLY A 237 -19.29 -2.82 -9.18
CA GLY A 237 -19.36 -3.92 -10.15
C GLY A 237 -17.98 -4.32 -10.67
N GLN A 238 -17.77 -4.29 -11.98
CA GLN A 238 -16.48 -4.66 -12.58
C GLN A 238 -15.70 -3.47 -13.14
N MET A 239 -14.40 -3.42 -12.86
CA MET A 239 -13.42 -2.54 -13.48
C MET A 239 -12.31 -3.36 -14.15
N ARG A 240 -11.85 -2.92 -15.33
CA ARG A 240 -10.67 -3.46 -16.02
C ARG A 240 -9.72 -2.33 -16.43
N MET A 241 -8.42 -2.61 -16.45
CA MET A 241 -7.37 -1.66 -16.86
C MET A 241 -6.30 -2.39 -17.68
N SER A 242 -6.04 -1.93 -18.90
CA SER A 242 -5.11 -2.58 -19.85
C SER A 242 -3.65 -2.15 -19.66
N GLU A 243 -2.72 -2.81 -20.35
CA GLU A 243 -1.28 -2.54 -20.26
C GLU A 243 -0.86 -1.10 -20.62
N GLN A 244 -1.68 -0.41 -21.41
CA GLN A 244 -1.46 0.96 -21.92
C GLN A 244 -2.27 2.03 -21.17
N ALA A 245 -2.98 1.65 -20.10
CA ALA A 245 -3.80 2.57 -19.34
C ALA A 245 -3.02 3.27 -18.22
N SER A 246 -3.43 4.49 -17.86
CA SER A 246 -2.88 5.20 -16.70
C SER A 246 -3.92 5.97 -15.91
N ILE A 247 -3.74 6.07 -14.59
CA ILE A 247 -4.62 6.84 -13.69
C ILE A 247 -3.76 7.72 -12.78
N SER A 248 -3.89 9.04 -12.89
CA SER A 248 -2.96 9.96 -12.22
C SER A 248 -3.55 11.31 -11.80
N GLY A 249 -2.83 11.97 -10.88
CA GLY A 249 -3.09 13.35 -10.46
C GLY A 249 -4.33 13.55 -9.59
N TRP A 250 -4.93 12.48 -9.05
CA TRP A 250 -6.04 12.62 -8.10
C TRP A 250 -5.53 13.08 -6.74
N THR A 251 -5.79 14.35 -6.40
CA THR A 251 -5.34 14.95 -5.15
C THR A 251 -6.54 15.44 -4.32
N VAL A 252 -6.62 15.06 -3.04
CA VAL A 252 -7.78 15.35 -2.18
C VAL A 252 -7.35 15.87 -0.80
N TYR A 253 -8.06 16.87 -0.26
CA TYR A 253 -8.02 17.14 1.18
C TYR A 253 -9.11 16.31 1.89
N ASP A 254 -8.69 15.28 2.63
CA ASP A 254 -9.57 14.33 3.34
C ASP A 254 -9.55 14.58 4.86
N THR A 255 -10.73 14.55 5.47
CA THR A 255 -10.94 14.66 6.93
C THR A 255 -11.85 13.56 7.47
N THR A 256 -12.19 12.56 6.66
CA THR A 256 -13.01 11.41 7.05
C THR A 256 -12.21 10.44 7.94
N SER A 257 -12.90 9.51 8.61
CA SER A 257 -12.18 8.43 9.30
C SER A 257 -11.64 7.43 8.28
N ARG A 258 -10.52 6.76 8.61
CA ARG A 258 -9.90 5.72 7.79
C ARG A 258 -10.86 4.57 7.38
N ALA A 259 -11.95 4.34 8.11
CA ALA A 259 -12.95 3.32 7.77
C ALA A 259 -14.00 3.84 6.76
N ASP A 260 -14.29 5.14 6.82
CA ASP A 260 -15.33 5.82 6.06
C ASP A 260 -14.80 6.49 4.78
N SER A 261 -13.50 6.74 4.70
CA SER A 261 -12.84 7.30 3.51
C SER A 261 -13.13 6.44 2.28
N ARG A 262 -13.45 7.13 1.18
CA ARG A 262 -13.71 6.59 -0.17
C ARG A 262 -13.10 7.53 -1.20
N ASN A 263 -11.92 8.07 -0.88
CA ASN A 263 -11.29 9.19 -1.56
C ASN A 263 -9.96 8.74 -2.18
N ALA A 264 -10.04 8.07 -3.33
CA ALA A 264 -8.88 7.61 -4.09
C ALA A 264 -9.14 7.68 -5.60
N ALA A 265 -8.10 7.48 -6.40
CA ALA A 265 -8.20 7.41 -7.85
C ALA A 265 -9.09 6.22 -8.29
N VAL A 266 -8.93 5.07 -7.60
CA VAL A 266 -9.78 3.89 -7.74
C VAL A 266 -10.30 3.45 -6.37
N VAL A 267 -11.63 3.32 -6.24
CA VAL A 267 -12.31 2.87 -5.02
C VAL A 267 -13.22 1.70 -5.35
N LEU A 268 -13.03 0.57 -4.68
CA LEU A 268 -13.83 -0.65 -4.82
C LEU A 268 -14.63 -0.87 -3.54
N ASP A 269 -15.97 -0.93 -3.64
CA ASP A 269 -16.84 -0.97 -2.46
C ASP A 269 -18.00 -1.97 -2.59
N GLY A 270 -17.89 -3.08 -1.85
CA GLY A 270 -18.89 -4.13 -1.74
C GLY A 270 -18.47 -5.46 -2.37
N ALA A 271 -19.10 -6.56 -1.97
CA ALA A 271 -18.69 -7.93 -2.32
C ALA A 271 -18.84 -8.34 -3.80
N LYS A 272 -19.31 -7.43 -4.68
CA LYS A 272 -19.27 -7.58 -6.14
C LYS A 272 -18.20 -6.72 -6.81
N ALA A 273 -17.67 -5.72 -6.10
CA ALA A 273 -16.67 -4.79 -6.61
C ALA A 273 -15.39 -5.55 -6.92
N SER A 274 -15.01 -5.56 -8.19
CA SER A 274 -13.88 -6.31 -8.70
C SER A 274 -13.08 -5.48 -9.68
N PHE A 275 -11.76 -5.41 -9.48
CA PHE A 275 -10.84 -4.71 -10.36
C PHE A 275 -9.78 -5.68 -10.86
N VAL A 276 -9.58 -5.74 -12.18
CA VAL A 276 -8.45 -6.42 -12.81
C VAL A 276 -7.56 -5.39 -13.50
N MET A 277 -6.32 -5.29 -13.04
CA MET A 277 -5.25 -4.49 -13.64
C MET A 277 -4.29 -5.44 -14.36
N ASP A 278 -4.43 -5.53 -15.68
CA ASP A 278 -3.59 -6.40 -16.52
C ASP A 278 -2.27 -5.71 -16.90
N GLY A 279 -2.15 -4.40 -16.67
CA GLY A 279 -0.91 -3.64 -16.69
C GLY A 279 -1.15 -2.15 -16.45
N GLY A 280 -0.35 -1.28 -17.07
CA GLY A 280 -0.50 0.17 -16.93
C GLY A 280 0.06 0.74 -15.62
N GLU A 281 -0.30 1.98 -15.29
CA GLU A 281 0.24 2.72 -14.14
C GLU A 281 -0.81 3.48 -13.31
N ILE A 282 -0.66 3.49 -11.98
CA ILE A 282 -1.44 4.34 -11.07
C ILE A 282 -0.47 5.18 -10.25
N THR A 283 -0.43 6.50 -10.50
CA THR A 283 0.69 7.34 -10.05
C THR A 283 0.35 8.80 -9.73
N GLY A 284 1.10 9.41 -8.80
CA GLY A 284 0.97 10.82 -8.44
C GLY A 284 -0.34 11.18 -7.73
N ASN A 285 -1.01 10.21 -7.11
CA ASN A 285 -2.26 10.41 -6.38
C ASN A 285 -1.97 10.55 -4.88
N TYR A 286 -2.52 11.56 -4.19
CA TYR A 286 -2.28 11.75 -2.75
C TYR A 286 -3.45 12.40 -2.01
N ASN A 287 -3.60 12.05 -0.73
CA ASN A 287 -4.57 12.63 0.19
C ASN A 287 -3.84 13.53 1.20
N VAL A 288 -4.45 14.64 1.59
CA VAL A 288 -3.92 15.60 2.57
C VAL A 288 -4.90 15.67 3.74
N GLY A 289 -4.45 15.45 4.97
CA GLY A 289 -5.38 15.42 6.10
C GLY A 289 -4.68 15.34 7.46
N SER A 290 -5.21 16.06 8.45
CA SER A 290 -4.65 16.15 9.80
C SER A 290 -4.89 14.89 10.66
N ASN A 291 -5.66 13.93 10.16
CA ASN A 291 -6.01 12.69 10.85
C ASN A 291 -5.90 11.52 9.85
N ALA A 292 -5.05 10.54 10.13
CA ALA A 292 -5.15 9.15 9.68
C ALA A 292 -5.98 8.85 8.41
N VAL A 293 -5.54 9.32 7.24
CA VAL A 293 -6.25 9.16 5.96
C VAL A 293 -5.91 7.82 5.31
N ALA A 294 -6.87 7.24 4.59
CA ALA A 294 -6.60 6.13 3.68
C ALA A 294 -5.82 6.62 2.44
N GLY A 295 -5.07 5.74 1.80
CA GLY A 295 -4.26 6.04 0.62
C GLY A 295 -5.09 6.42 -0.60
N ALA A 296 -4.46 7.14 -1.54
CA ALA A 296 -5.16 7.84 -2.61
C ALA A 296 -5.11 7.16 -3.97
N ALA A 297 -4.36 6.06 -4.12
CA ALA A 297 -4.30 5.30 -5.37
C ALA A 297 -5.43 4.27 -5.47
N VAL A 298 -5.35 3.15 -4.74
CA VAL A 298 -6.37 2.08 -4.79
C VAL A 298 -6.91 1.77 -3.38
N GLN A 299 -8.23 1.86 -3.21
CA GLN A 299 -8.95 1.50 -1.98
C GLN A 299 -9.88 0.30 -2.21
N VAL A 300 -9.84 -0.69 -1.32
CA VAL A 300 -10.58 -1.97 -1.43
C VAL A 300 -11.37 -2.24 -0.14
N HIS A 301 -12.70 -2.13 -0.21
CA HIS A 301 -13.60 -2.14 0.95
C HIS A 301 -14.72 -3.18 0.89
N ASN A 302 -15.24 -3.55 2.06
CA ASN A 302 -16.53 -4.24 2.22
C ASN A 302 -16.66 -5.57 1.41
N GLY A 303 -15.57 -6.35 1.34
CA GLY A 303 -15.53 -7.61 0.60
C GLY A 303 -15.16 -7.50 -0.88
N ALA A 304 -14.77 -6.31 -1.35
CA ALA A 304 -14.26 -6.09 -2.70
C ALA A 304 -12.96 -6.87 -2.98
N SER A 305 -12.64 -7.04 -4.27
CA SER A 305 -11.44 -7.74 -4.73
C SER A 305 -10.65 -6.96 -5.78
N PHE A 306 -9.35 -6.80 -5.56
CA PHE A 306 -8.41 -6.26 -6.53
C PHE A 306 -7.44 -7.35 -6.99
N VAL A 307 -7.27 -7.52 -8.30
CA VAL A 307 -6.29 -8.41 -8.93
C VAL A 307 -5.35 -7.57 -9.81
N MET A 308 -4.08 -7.53 -9.46
CA MET A 308 -3.01 -6.92 -10.23
C MET A 308 -2.18 -8.03 -10.88
N ASN A 309 -2.33 -8.20 -12.19
CA ASN A 309 -1.57 -9.18 -12.96
C ASN A 309 -0.22 -8.62 -13.43
N ASN A 310 -0.17 -7.32 -13.72
CA ASN A 310 1.06 -6.60 -14.06
C ASN A 310 0.89 -5.09 -13.78
N GLY A 311 1.85 -4.27 -14.19
CA GLY A 311 1.79 -2.80 -14.13
C GLY A 311 2.49 -2.21 -12.91
N ASN A 312 2.33 -0.91 -12.68
CA ASN A 312 3.01 -0.18 -11.61
C ASN A 312 2.04 0.66 -10.76
N ILE A 313 2.22 0.64 -9.44
CA ILE A 313 1.55 1.58 -8.52
C ILE A 313 2.66 2.34 -7.78
N HIS A 314 2.89 3.61 -8.14
CA HIS A 314 4.09 4.34 -7.74
C HIS A 314 3.94 5.85 -7.60
N ASP A 315 4.82 6.48 -6.81
CA ASP A 315 4.81 7.93 -6.53
C ASP A 315 3.47 8.43 -5.94
N ASN A 316 2.69 7.56 -5.30
CA ASN A 316 1.46 7.93 -4.61
C ASN A 316 1.74 8.28 -3.15
N GLY A 317 0.96 9.21 -2.61
CA GLY A 317 1.18 9.77 -1.26
C GLY A 317 2.37 10.74 -1.14
N VAL A 318 3.17 10.93 -2.21
CA VAL A 318 4.29 11.86 -2.24
C VAL A 318 3.75 13.30 -2.20
N ILE A 319 4.16 14.09 -1.19
CA ILE A 319 3.70 15.46 -0.99
C ILE A 319 4.91 16.38 -0.78
N ALA A 320 5.08 17.38 -1.65
CA ALA A 320 6.25 18.29 -1.65
C ALA A 320 6.41 19.16 -0.38
N LYS A 321 5.37 19.23 0.47
CA LYS A 321 5.38 19.87 1.79
C LYS A 321 4.58 19.01 2.78
N PRO A 322 5.17 17.92 3.32
CA PRO A 322 4.49 17.09 4.29
C PRO A 322 4.25 17.93 5.55
N LYS A 323 2.97 18.08 5.91
CA LYS A 323 2.55 18.48 7.26
C LYS A 323 2.42 17.20 8.09
N ASP A 324 1.67 17.23 9.18
CA ASP A 324 1.30 16.05 9.99
C ASP A 324 0.34 15.07 9.26
N ASN A 325 0.56 14.86 7.96
CA ASN A 325 -0.24 14.01 7.09
C ASN A 325 0.07 12.54 7.39
N VAL A 326 -0.96 11.75 7.65
CA VAL A 326 -0.81 10.34 8.04
C VAL A 326 -1.50 9.45 7.01
N HIS A 327 -0.76 8.92 6.04
CA HIS A 327 -1.31 8.03 5.01
C HIS A 327 -1.21 6.56 5.43
N TYR A 328 -2.29 5.81 5.22
CA TYR A 328 -2.36 4.35 5.36
C TYR A 328 -2.58 3.72 3.97
N GLY A 329 -1.69 2.84 3.50
CA GLY A 329 -1.89 2.15 2.21
C GLY A 329 -1.71 3.05 0.99
N ALA A 330 -0.63 3.84 0.92
CA ALA A 330 -0.47 4.90 -0.08
C ALA A 330 -0.54 4.38 -1.52
N GLY A 331 0.06 3.21 -1.79
CA GLY A 331 -0.18 2.43 -3.01
C GLY A 331 -1.51 1.68 -2.99
N VAL A 332 -1.68 0.71 -2.07
CA VAL A 332 -2.91 -0.10 -1.97
C VAL A 332 -3.42 -0.16 -0.52
N PHE A 333 -4.69 0.19 -0.33
CA PHE A 333 -5.38 0.18 0.96
C PHE A 333 -6.53 -0.86 0.97
N VAL A 334 -6.33 -1.98 1.67
CA VAL A 334 -7.29 -3.09 1.80
C VAL A 334 -7.89 -3.09 3.21
N TYR A 335 -9.21 -2.87 3.31
CA TYR A 335 -9.87 -2.64 4.59
C TYR A 335 -11.20 -3.40 4.74
N GLY A 336 -11.39 -4.00 5.91
CA GLY A 336 -12.61 -4.70 6.28
C GLY A 336 -12.58 -6.20 6.00
N GLU A 337 -13.60 -6.90 6.48
CA GLU A 337 -13.69 -8.36 6.43
C GLU A 337 -13.88 -8.85 4.99
N ASN A 338 -13.15 -9.89 4.59
CA ASN A 338 -13.16 -10.50 3.26
C ASN A 338 -12.67 -9.60 2.10
N SER A 339 -12.33 -8.33 2.35
CA SER A 339 -11.64 -7.48 1.37
C SER A 339 -10.31 -8.12 0.98
N SER A 340 -10.02 -8.14 -0.33
CA SER A 340 -8.93 -8.94 -0.89
C SER A 340 -8.11 -8.19 -1.94
N PHE A 341 -6.79 -8.34 -1.86
CA PHE A 341 -5.86 -7.95 -2.93
C PHE A 341 -5.03 -9.17 -3.37
N LYS A 342 -4.83 -9.33 -4.67
CA LYS A 342 -3.99 -10.35 -5.27
C LYS A 342 -3.01 -9.72 -6.27
N MET A 343 -1.73 -10.05 -6.15
CA MET A 343 -0.67 -9.60 -7.04
C MET A 343 0.01 -10.82 -7.68
N THR A 344 0.07 -10.88 -9.01
CA THR A 344 0.74 -11.97 -9.76
C THR A 344 1.94 -11.48 -10.59
N GLY A 345 2.12 -10.16 -10.70
CA GLY A 345 3.21 -9.49 -11.39
C GLY A 345 3.22 -7.99 -11.09
N GLY A 346 4.02 -7.22 -11.82
CA GLY A 346 4.13 -5.76 -11.66
C GLY A 346 4.95 -5.30 -10.45
N ALA A 347 4.81 -4.02 -10.09
CA ALA A 347 5.50 -3.39 -8.97
C ALA A 347 4.60 -2.43 -8.17
N ILE A 348 4.76 -2.43 -6.85
CA ILE A 348 4.25 -1.36 -5.96
C ILE A 348 5.48 -0.68 -5.38
N GLN A 349 5.82 0.52 -5.85
CA GLN A 349 7.14 1.10 -5.58
C GLN A 349 7.13 2.62 -5.33
N SER A 350 8.08 3.11 -4.54
CA SER A 350 8.30 4.55 -4.31
C SER A 350 7.02 5.32 -3.88
N ASN A 351 6.12 4.67 -3.16
CA ASN A 351 4.95 5.33 -2.56
C ASN A 351 5.31 5.82 -1.15
N ASP A 352 4.82 7.01 -0.76
CA ASP A 352 5.11 7.67 0.51
C ASP A 352 3.91 7.61 1.47
N GLY A 353 4.12 7.05 2.67
CA GLY A 353 3.07 7.01 3.69
C GLY A 353 3.60 6.86 5.11
N MET A 354 2.70 6.72 6.08
CA MET A 354 3.09 6.48 7.48
C MET A 354 3.01 4.99 7.85
N VAL A 355 2.03 4.25 7.31
CA VAL A 355 1.77 2.86 7.69
C VAL A 355 1.28 2.06 6.47
N GLY A 356 1.94 0.96 6.13
CA GLY A 356 1.67 0.21 4.89
C GLY A 356 1.89 1.08 3.66
N ALA A 357 3.06 1.72 3.49
CA ALA A 357 3.26 2.71 2.43
C ALA A 357 3.06 2.10 1.03
N GLY A 358 3.61 0.90 0.78
CA GLY A 358 3.24 0.08 -0.36
C GLY A 358 1.81 -0.49 -0.24
N VAL A 359 1.62 -1.42 0.70
CA VAL A 359 0.35 -2.14 0.92
C VAL A 359 -0.08 -2.10 2.38
N TYR A 360 -1.34 -1.76 2.63
CA TYR A 360 -1.97 -1.81 3.94
C TYR A 360 -3.14 -2.80 3.94
N VAL A 361 -3.13 -3.76 4.88
CA VAL A 361 -4.11 -4.86 4.97
C VAL A 361 -4.68 -4.93 6.39
N TYR A 362 -5.96 -4.56 6.56
CA TYR A 362 -6.60 -4.49 7.88
C TYR A 362 -7.98 -5.14 7.91
N GLY A 363 -8.09 -6.28 8.61
CA GLY A 363 -9.34 -6.97 8.88
C GLY A 363 -9.99 -6.58 10.22
N SER A 364 -10.76 -7.49 10.79
CA SER A 364 -11.37 -7.37 12.12
C SER A 364 -11.04 -8.59 12.99
N LEU A 365 -11.35 -8.51 14.29
CA LEU A 365 -11.30 -9.66 15.20
C LEU A 365 -12.19 -10.85 14.77
N ASN A 366 -13.21 -10.61 13.94
CA ASN A 366 -14.19 -11.60 13.49
C ASN A 366 -13.98 -12.09 12.05
N GLY A 367 -13.32 -11.29 11.20
CA GLY A 367 -13.13 -11.60 9.78
C GLY A 367 -11.86 -10.97 9.22
N LYS A 368 -11.01 -11.77 8.58
CA LYS A 368 -9.71 -11.30 8.06
C LYS A 368 -9.86 -10.55 6.74
N ALA A 369 -9.02 -9.52 6.56
CA ALA A 369 -8.65 -9.02 5.22
C ALA A 369 -7.54 -9.91 4.64
N SER A 370 -7.34 -9.89 3.32
CA SER A 370 -6.37 -10.77 2.66
C SER A 370 -5.49 -10.08 1.62
N PHE A 371 -4.23 -10.49 1.57
CA PHE A 371 -3.29 -10.19 0.50
C PHE A 371 -2.60 -11.47 0.03
N GLU A 372 -2.68 -11.77 -1.27
CA GLU A 372 -1.96 -12.87 -1.92
C GLU A 372 -0.95 -12.30 -2.91
N MET A 373 0.29 -12.76 -2.90
CA MET A 373 1.34 -12.35 -3.84
C MET A 373 2.05 -13.59 -4.41
N THR A 374 2.11 -13.71 -5.73
CA THR A 374 2.73 -14.86 -6.43
C THR A 374 3.78 -14.46 -7.48
N GLY A 375 3.97 -13.15 -7.67
CA GLY A 375 4.94 -12.54 -8.56
C GLY A 375 4.99 -11.02 -8.35
N GLY A 376 5.98 -10.35 -8.93
CA GLY A 376 6.18 -8.90 -8.82
C GLY A 376 7.06 -8.46 -7.64
N LYS A 377 7.14 -7.15 -7.40
CA LYS A 377 7.95 -6.56 -6.32
C LYS A 377 7.20 -5.50 -5.50
N ILE A 378 7.59 -5.34 -4.24
CA ILE A 378 7.20 -4.20 -3.38
C ILE A 378 8.50 -3.50 -2.96
N ASP A 379 8.76 -2.32 -3.50
CA ASP A 379 10.13 -1.79 -3.58
C ASP A 379 10.25 -0.28 -3.29
N ASP A 380 11.22 0.16 -2.49
CA ASP A 380 11.50 1.59 -2.22
C ASP A 380 10.32 2.40 -1.59
N ASN A 381 9.28 1.74 -1.06
CA ASN A 381 8.15 2.45 -0.43
C ASN A 381 8.58 3.09 0.90
N SER A 382 8.34 4.39 1.04
CA SER A 382 8.92 5.25 2.05
C SER A 382 8.00 5.47 3.25
N ILE A 383 8.60 5.47 4.45
CA ILE A 383 7.95 5.90 5.67
C ILE A 383 8.28 7.37 5.94
N THR A 384 7.27 8.24 5.84
CA THR A 384 7.39 9.70 5.98
C THR A 384 6.75 10.18 7.28
N ASN A 385 7.52 10.26 8.39
CA ASN A 385 7.06 10.90 9.63
C ASN A 385 8.20 11.48 10.47
N VAL A 386 8.08 12.75 10.85
CA VAL A 386 8.98 13.45 11.78
C VAL A 386 8.40 13.50 13.20
N GLY A 387 8.52 12.37 13.92
CA GLY A 387 8.67 12.40 15.39
C GLY A 387 7.42 12.40 16.27
N LYS A 388 6.33 11.67 15.94
CA LYS A 388 5.20 11.51 16.90
C LYS A 388 4.49 10.15 16.99
N TYR A 389 4.44 9.36 15.92
CA TYR A 389 3.64 8.13 15.88
C TYR A 389 4.47 6.91 15.46
N ALA A 390 4.00 5.70 15.82
CA ALA A 390 4.54 4.46 15.26
C ALA A 390 4.12 4.34 13.78
N CYS A 391 5.09 4.01 12.94
CA CYS A 391 5.01 4.08 11.48
C CYS A 391 5.42 2.71 10.93
N ASP A 392 4.43 1.85 10.73
CA ASP A 392 4.65 0.41 10.68
C ASP A 392 4.36 -0.17 9.28
N GLY A 393 5.17 -1.11 8.81
CA GLY A 393 4.99 -1.71 7.48
C GLY A 393 5.37 -0.76 6.34
N GLY A 394 6.65 -0.65 5.98
CA GLY A 394 7.04 0.16 4.82
C GLY A 394 6.51 -0.45 3.51
N GLY A 395 6.89 -1.70 3.26
CA GLY A 395 6.35 -2.49 2.15
C GLY A 395 4.92 -2.96 2.43
N ILE A 396 4.71 -3.70 3.52
CA ILE A 396 3.43 -4.30 3.89
C ILE A 396 3.12 -4.03 5.37
N TYR A 397 1.93 -3.50 5.66
CA TYR A 397 1.32 -3.55 6.99
C TYR A 397 0.16 -4.55 7.00
N ALA A 398 0.16 -5.48 7.96
CA ALA A 398 -0.85 -6.51 8.11
C ALA A 398 -1.40 -6.55 9.55
N LYS A 399 -2.70 -6.34 9.73
CA LYS A 399 -3.36 -6.49 11.04
C LYS A 399 -4.72 -7.16 10.92
N TYR A 400 -4.96 -8.19 11.73
CA TYR A 400 -6.09 -9.10 11.56
C TYR A 400 -6.20 -9.63 10.12
N ALA A 401 -5.05 -9.97 9.52
CA ALA A 401 -4.95 -10.28 8.11
C ALA A 401 -4.50 -11.72 7.84
N LYS A 402 -4.65 -12.14 6.59
CA LYS A 402 -3.96 -13.28 6.00
C LYS A 402 -3.08 -12.76 4.86
N VAL A 403 -1.77 -13.02 4.94
CA VAL A 403 -0.78 -12.60 3.95
C VAL A 403 -0.08 -13.84 3.41
N ASP A 404 -0.33 -14.17 2.15
CA ASP A 404 0.20 -15.36 1.48
C ASP A 404 1.10 -14.94 0.31
N ILE A 405 2.42 -14.95 0.52
CA ILE A 405 3.42 -14.58 -0.48
C ILE A 405 4.09 -15.87 -0.97
N LEU A 406 3.52 -16.46 -2.01
CA LEU A 406 3.70 -17.85 -2.40
C LEU A 406 4.45 -17.98 -3.73
N GLY A 407 5.77 -17.80 -3.65
CA GLY A 407 6.68 -18.09 -4.75
C GLY A 407 6.97 -19.59 -4.95
N LYS A 408 7.84 -19.85 -5.91
CA LYS A 408 8.51 -21.12 -6.18
C LYS A 408 10.01 -20.87 -6.15
N GLU A 409 10.83 -21.91 -6.13
CA GLU A 409 12.28 -21.76 -6.29
C GLU A 409 12.61 -20.97 -7.56
N ASN A 410 13.43 -19.92 -7.43
CA ASN A 410 13.76 -18.91 -8.47
C ASN A 410 12.61 -17.97 -8.89
N ALA A 411 11.47 -17.92 -8.17
CA ALA A 411 10.48 -16.88 -8.38
C ALA A 411 11.05 -15.51 -7.95
N LYS A 412 10.97 -14.51 -8.83
CA LYS A 412 11.42 -13.15 -8.58
C LYS A 412 10.36 -12.37 -7.78
N ILE A 413 10.15 -12.76 -6.53
CA ILE A 413 9.32 -12.04 -5.56
C ILE A 413 10.25 -11.32 -4.58
N SER A 414 10.23 -9.99 -4.59
CA SER A 414 11.01 -9.19 -3.64
C SER A 414 10.16 -8.18 -2.85
N ILE A 415 10.52 -8.00 -1.59
CA ILE A 415 10.10 -6.89 -0.73
C ILE A 415 11.40 -6.18 -0.34
N SER A 416 11.71 -5.07 -1.01
CA SER A 416 13.06 -4.50 -1.00
C SER A 416 13.10 -2.99 -0.78
N ASN A 417 14.16 -2.49 -0.13
CA ASN A 417 14.39 -1.04 0.07
C ASN A 417 13.25 -0.26 0.78
N ASN A 418 12.27 -0.94 1.39
CA ASN A 418 11.12 -0.29 1.99
C ASN A 418 11.39 0.11 3.44
N GLY A 419 10.72 1.15 3.91
CA GLY A 419 10.80 1.60 5.30
C GLY A 419 11.21 3.06 5.41
N THR A 420 11.90 3.41 6.50
CA THR A 420 12.38 4.78 6.68
C THR A 420 13.58 5.11 5.79
N LYS A 421 13.51 6.24 5.08
CA LYS A 421 14.67 6.79 4.35
C LYS A 421 15.52 7.74 5.21
N ASP A 422 15.04 8.10 6.40
CA ASP A 422 15.80 8.84 7.42
C ASP A 422 15.85 8.07 8.75
N PHE A 423 17.05 7.70 9.19
CA PHE A 423 17.27 7.11 10.51
C PHE A 423 17.31 8.17 11.62
N GLY A 424 17.55 9.43 11.28
CA GLY A 424 17.86 10.51 12.21
C GLY A 424 19.18 10.30 12.99
N THR A 425 19.50 11.27 13.85
CA THR A 425 20.66 11.24 14.76
C THR A 425 20.26 11.31 16.24
N GLU A 426 18.97 11.47 16.54
CA GLU A 426 18.46 11.80 17.88
C GLU A 426 17.15 11.07 18.23
N TYR A 427 16.68 11.30 19.46
CA TYR A 427 15.43 10.73 20.01
C TYR A 427 14.15 11.12 19.25
N ASN A 428 14.20 12.13 18.37
CA ASN A 428 13.07 12.60 17.56
C ASN A 428 13.01 11.96 16.15
N SER A 429 13.83 10.93 15.91
CA SER A 429 13.78 10.10 14.69
C SER A 429 12.39 9.47 14.47
N ALA A 430 12.09 9.08 13.23
CA ALA A 430 10.91 8.28 12.92
C ALA A 430 10.89 7.00 13.80
N GLN A 431 9.71 6.52 14.14
CA GLN A 431 9.55 5.32 14.97
C GLN A 431 8.84 4.27 14.13
N SER A 432 9.58 3.30 13.60
CA SER A 432 9.09 2.36 12.58
C SER A 432 9.45 0.90 12.85
N SER A 433 8.50 0.00 12.58
CA SER A 433 8.67 -1.44 12.73
C SER A 433 8.20 -2.17 11.47
N GLY A 434 8.84 -3.28 11.11
CA GLY A 434 8.47 -4.03 9.90
C GLY A 434 8.72 -3.25 8.61
N GLY A 435 9.96 -2.80 8.37
CA GLY A 435 10.31 -2.03 7.16
C GLY A 435 9.84 -2.71 5.88
N GLY A 436 10.13 -3.99 5.72
CA GLY A 436 9.53 -4.85 4.69
C GLY A 436 8.10 -5.25 5.05
N ILE A 437 7.91 -5.97 6.17
CA ILE A 437 6.61 -6.50 6.61
C ILE A 437 6.38 -6.23 8.10
N TYR A 438 5.24 -5.64 8.46
CA TYR A 438 4.69 -5.62 9.81
C TYR A 438 3.47 -6.53 9.92
N ALA A 439 3.38 -7.37 10.94
CA ALA A 439 2.24 -8.25 11.20
C ALA A 439 1.78 -8.23 12.67
N GLU A 440 0.51 -7.90 12.93
CA GLU A 440 -0.14 -8.09 14.24
C GLU A 440 -1.41 -8.96 14.10
N LYS A 441 -1.59 -9.96 14.99
CA LYS A 441 -2.79 -10.83 15.06
C LYS A 441 -3.20 -11.42 13.70
N SER A 442 -2.20 -11.77 12.91
CA SER A 442 -2.30 -12.12 11.50
C SER A 442 -1.78 -13.54 11.25
N THR A 443 -1.89 -14.00 10.00
CA THR A 443 -1.24 -15.22 9.53
C THR A 443 -0.41 -14.85 8.32
N VAL A 444 0.89 -15.15 8.35
CA VAL A 444 1.83 -14.78 7.27
C VAL A 444 2.53 -16.04 6.76
N ASN A 445 2.36 -16.34 5.47
CA ASN A 445 3.01 -17.45 4.79
C ASN A 445 3.91 -16.90 3.69
N LEU A 446 5.22 -17.13 3.80
CA LEU A 446 6.23 -16.70 2.84
C LEU A 446 6.92 -17.93 2.24
N ASN A 447 6.96 -18.05 0.92
CA ASN A 447 7.59 -19.17 0.22
C ASN A 447 8.48 -18.65 -0.92
N TYR A 448 9.80 -18.90 -0.84
CA TYR A 448 10.82 -18.40 -1.78
C TYR A 448 10.73 -16.90 -2.06
N VAL A 449 10.76 -16.09 -0.99
CA VAL A 449 10.71 -14.62 -1.04
C VAL A 449 12.09 -14.03 -0.75
N VAL A 450 12.43 -12.92 -1.40
CA VAL A 450 13.61 -12.10 -1.07
C VAL A 450 13.15 -10.86 -0.28
N ILE A 451 13.62 -10.70 0.95
CA ILE A 451 13.33 -9.54 1.80
C ILE A 451 14.63 -8.82 2.08
N ASP A 452 14.91 -7.73 1.34
CA ASP A 452 16.27 -7.22 1.17
C ASP A 452 16.39 -5.69 1.33
N HIS A 453 17.43 -5.21 2.02
CA HIS A 453 17.69 -3.76 2.22
C HIS A 453 16.55 -2.94 2.86
N ASN A 454 15.55 -3.56 3.51
CA ASN A 454 14.48 -2.83 4.18
C ASN A 454 14.95 -2.21 5.51
N THR A 455 14.33 -1.11 5.91
CA THR A 455 14.80 -0.25 7.01
C THR A 455 13.73 -0.01 8.08
N ALA A 456 14.18 0.03 9.34
CA ALA A 456 13.36 0.41 10.49
C ALA A 456 14.21 1.28 11.42
N CYS A 457 13.62 2.19 12.18
CA CYS A 457 14.35 3.03 13.14
C CYS A 457 13.50 3.37 14.37
N GLY A 458 14.16 3.83 15.43
CA GLY A 458 13.48 4.22 16.67
C GLY A 458 14.38 4.16 17.89
N ASN A 459 13.81 4.48 19.05
CA ASN A 459 14.52 4.59 20.33
C ASN A 459 13.79 3.94 21.51
N ASN A 460 12.57 3.46 21.30
CA ASN A 460 11.69 2.84 22.28
C ASN A 460 11.37 1.38 21.87
N THR A 461 12.40 0.62 21.51
CA THR A 461 12.31 -0.80 21.13
C THR A 461 11.46 -1.03 19.87
N GLN A 462 11.74 -0.30 18.79
CA GLN A 462 11.19 -0.55 17.44
C GLN A 462 12.01 -1.63 16.69
N GLY A 463 11.73 -1.91 15.42
CA GLY A 463 12.57 -2.77 14.57
C GLY A 463 11.86 -3.91 13.85
N GLY A 464 12.56 -5.03 13.62
CA GLY A 464 12.15 -6.02 12.63
C GLY A 464 12.24 -5.43 11.22
N ALA A 465 13.42 -4.95 10.80
CA ALA A 465 13.53 -4.14 9.59
C ALA A 465 13.12 -4.91 8.32
N GLY A 466 13.49 -6.20 8.21
CA GLY A 466 12.87 -7.10 7.23
C GLY A 466 11.42 -7.44 7.60
N ILE A 467 11.23 -8.10 8.75
CA ILE A 467 9.92 -8.51 9.29
C ILE A 467 9.80 -8.16 10.77
N TRP A 468 8.68 -7.56 11.17
CA TRP A 468 8.20 -7.52 12.55
C TRP A 468 6.90 -8.31 12.67
N THR A 469 6.80 -9.21 13.65
CA THR A 469 5.59 -10.01 13.90
C THR A 469 5.23 -10.02 15.39
N LYS A 470 3.94 -9.84 15.67
CA LYS A 470 3.35 -9.92 17.01
C LYS A 470 2.04 -10.68 17.05
N ASP A 471 1.88 -11.57 18.04
CA ASP A 471 0.66 -12.37 18.27
C ASP A 471 0.15 -13.05 16.98
N SER A 472 1.05 -13.47 16.10
CA SER A 472 0.76 -13.92 14.73
C SER A 472 1.46 -15.23 14.41
N ASP A 473 0.79 -16.10 13.67
CA ASP A 473 1.43 -17.31 13.12
C ASP A 473 2.17 -16.96 11.82
N VAL A 474 3.47 -17.23 11.78
CA VAL A 474 4.36 -16.94 10.65
C VAL A 474 5.07 -18.20 10.19
N THR A 475 4.98 -18.50 8.90
CA THR A 475 5.72 -19.58 8.24
C THR A 475 6.55 -19.02 7.10
N ILE A 476 7.86 -19.23 7.13
CA ILE A 476 8.83 -18.78 6.11
C ILE A 476 9.57 -20.01 5.57
N LYS A 477 9.52 -20.22 4.26
CA LYS A 477 10.13 -21.38 3.59
C LYS A 477 10.96 -20.95 2.38
N GLY A 478 12.26 -21.25 2.40
CA GLY A 478 13.17 -20.87 1.31
C GLY A 478 13.36 -19.36 1.14
N GLY A 479 14.24 -18.97 0.22
CA GLY A 479 14.57 -17.57 -0.05
C GLY A 479 15.54 -16.96 0.96
N SER A 480 15.57 -15.63 1.03
CA SER A 480 16.54 -14.89 1.83
C SER A 480 15.93 -13.65 2.51
N ILE A 481 16.42 -13.35 3.71
CA ILE A 481 16.14 -12.11 4.42
C ILE A 481 17.50 -11.46 4.69
N SER A 482 17.86 -10.43 3.92
CA SER A 482 19.24 -9.96 3.78
C SER A 482 19.41 -8.44 3.83
N ASN A 483 20.55 -7.97 4.30
CA ASN A 483 20.94 -6.55 4.32
C ASN A 483 19.95 -5.57 5.02
N ASN A 484 18.92 -6.08 5.72
CA ASN A 484 17.91 -5.23 6.36
C ASN A 484 18.50 -4.57 7.62
N GLN A 485 18.19 -3.30 7.85
CA GLN A 485 18.83 -2.50 8.90
C GLN A 485 17.81 -1.86 9.86
N GLY A 486 17.89 -2.28 11.13
CA GLY A 486 17.15 -1.69 12.25
C GLY A 486 18.00 -0.66 13.00
N GLY A 487 17.77 0.63 12.78
CA GLY A 487 18.51 1.73 13.41
C GLY A 487 19.88 1.97 12.77
N LYS A 488 20.49 3.12 13.06
CA LYS A 488 21.81 3.52 12.54
C LYS A 488 22.83 3.71 13.66
N TYR A 489 22.64 4.74 14.48
CA TYR A 489 23.61 5.19 15.49
C TYR A 489 22.93 5.38 16.84
N ASN A 490 23.41 4.66 17.87
CA ASN A 490 22.96 4.74 19.27
C ASN A 490 21.42 4.69 19.45
N GLN A 491 20.76 3.84 18.66
CA GLN A 491 19.31 3.64 18.64
C GLN A 491 18.90 2.28 19.22
N ASN A 492 17.88 2.26 20.07
CA ASN A 492 17.33 1.04 20.69
C ASN A 492 16.29 0.39 19.77
N VAL A 493 16.79 -0.29 18.75
CA VAL A 493 16.02 -1.05 17.75
C VAL A 493 16.39 -2.53 17.88
N TYR A 494 15.47 -3.45 17.61
CA TYR A 494 15.70 -4.89 17.73
C TYR A 494 15.25 -5.66 16.49
N GLY A 495 16.00 -6.70 16.09
CA GLY A 495 15.71 -7.54 14.93
C GLY A 495 16.03 -6.83 13.61
N GLY A 496 17.21 -7.08 13.05
CA GLY A 496 17.55 -6.56 11.72
C GLY A 496 16.72 -7.26 10.64
N ALA A 497 16.76 -8.58 10.63
CA ALA A 497 15.99 -9.40 9.69
C ALA A 497 14.56 -9.68 10.16
N LEU A 498 14.40 -10.15 11.40
CA LEU A 498 13.14 -10.67 11.94
C LEU A 498 13.03 -10.33 13.42
N ARG A 499 11.88 -9.80 13.84
CA ARG A 499 11.50 -9.64 15.26
C ARG A 499 10.18 -10.33 15.57
N ILE A 500 10.14 -11.03 16.69
CA ILE A 500 9.04 -11.88 17.15
C ILE A 500 8.63 -11.45 18.57
N GLU A 501 7.34 -11.20 18.79
CA GLU A 501 6.76 -10.88 20.10
C GLU A 501 5.35 -11.48 20.31
N GLY A 502 4.95 -11.60 21.59
CA GLY A 502 3.60 -12.02 21.94
C GLY A 502 3.46 -13.54 22.12
N THR A 503 2.53 -14.14 21.38
CA THR A 503 1.96 -15.47 21.68
C THR A 503 1.74 -16.38 20.45
N GLY A 504 2.41 -16.10 19.32
CA GLY A 504 2.26 -16.82 18.06
C GLY A 504 3.24 -18.00 17.86
N ASN A 505 3.13 -18.67 16.70
CA ASN A 505 4.11 -19.66 16.24
C ASN A 505 4.91 -19.11 15.06
N VAL A 506 6.24 -19.10 15.16
CA VAL A 506 7.12 -18.72 14.05
C VAL A 506 7.93 -19.93 13.60
N ARG A 507 7.77 -20.33 12.33
CA ARG A 507 8.47 -21.47 11.72
C ARG A 507 9.26 -21.01 10.50
N VAL A 508 10.54 -21.34 10.46
CA VAL A 508 11.47 -20.91 9.42
C VAL A 508 12.24 -22.13 8.92
N GLU A 509 12.20 -22.39 7.62
CA GLU A 509 12.74 -23.60 7.00
C GLU A 509 13.52 -23.26 5.73
N ALA A 510 14.79 -23.69 5.65
CA ALA A 510 15.67 -23.47 4.49
C ALA A 510 15.87 -21.99 4.08
N VAL A 511 15.82 -21.05 5.03
CA VAL A 511 15.99 -19.61 4.78
C VAL A 511 17.42 -19.15 5.07
N THR A 512 17.94 -18.24 4.24
CA THR A 512 19.22 -17.54 4.50
C THR A 512 19.00 -16.16 5.13
N PHE A 513 19.58 -15.92 6.29
CA PHE A 513 19.66 -14.63 6.97
C PHE A 513 21.08 -14.07 6.84
N GLU A 514 21.28 -13.05 6.01
CA GLU A 514 22.62 -12.56 5.67
C GLU A 514 22.79 -11.05 5.80
N ASN A 515 23.89 -10.60 6.44
CA ASN A 515 24.31 -9.20 6.52
C ASN A 515 23.31 -8.23 7.14
N ASN A 516 22.25 -8.70 7.82
CA ASN A 516 21.27 -7.86 8.50
C ASN A 516 21.91 -7.19 9.73
N ARG A 517 21.45 -5.98 10.04
CA ARG A 517 22.14 -5.08 10.99
C ARG A 517 21.18 -4.44 11.97
N VAL A 518 21.67 -4.22 13.18
CA VAL A 518 20.96 -3.43 14.20
C VAL A 518 21.89 -2.38 14.81
N SER A 519 21.56 -1.11 14.56
CA SER A 519 22.30 0.10 14.94
C SER A 519 23.82 -0.05 14.76
N PRO A 520 24.32 -0.36 13.54
CA PRO A 520 25.69 -0.83 13.32
C PRO A 520 26.78 0.23 13.55
N GLU A 521 26.43 1.51 13.63
CA GLU A 521 27.38 2.60 13.87
C GLU A 521 27.52 2.94 15.37
N SER A 522 26.73 2.33 16.26
CA SER A 522 26.73 2.63 17.69
C SER A 522 28.06 2.34 18.39
N ASP A 523 28.59 3.35 19.07
CA ASP A 523 29.77 3.30 19.94
C ASP A 523 29.40 3.22 21.45
N TYR A 524 28.14 3.53 21.80
CA TYR A 524 27.73 3.79 23.18
C TYR A 524 27.20 2.54 23.90
N GLN A 525 27.75 2.24 25.08
CA GLN A 525 27.50 0.99 25.80
C GLN A 525 26.06 0.80 26.33
N TRP A 526 25.24 1.84 26.35
CA TRP A 526 23.89 1.83 26.94
C TRP A 526 22.75 1.78 25.93
N ASN A 527 23.00 2.07 24.65
CA ASN A 527 21.96 2.04 23.61
C ASN A 527 22.21 0.84 22.70
N VAL A 528 21.44 -0.23 22.93
CA VAL A 528 21.80 -1.59 22.54
C VAL A 528 20.88 -2.16 21.46
N GLY A 529 21.46 -2.42 20.29
CA GLY A 529 20.82 -3.24 19.27
C GLY A 529 20.82 -4.72 19.68
N HIS A 530 19.68 -5.42 19.52
CA HIS A 530 19.58 -6.85 19.82
C HIS A 530 19.04 -7.65 18.63
N GLY A 531 19.60 -8.84 18.41
CA GLY A 531 19.16 -9.75 17.35
C GLY A 531 19.51 -9.25 15.95
N GLY A 532 20.78 -9.35 15.55
CA GLY A 532 21.26 -8.78 14.28
C GLY A 532 20.54 -9.37 13.06
N ALA A 533 20.32 -10.68 13.04
CA ALA A 533 19.25 -11.27 12.24
C ALA A 533 17.94 -11.33 13.03
N ILE A 534 17.88 -12.12 14.11
CA ILE A 534 16.63 -12.51 14.75
C ILE A 534 16.56 -12.01 16.20
N MET A 535 15.53 -11.23 16.52
CA MET A 535 15.10 -10.92 17.89
C MET A 535 13.86 -11.74 18.25
N MET A 536 13.87 -12.38 19.42
CA MET A 536 12.70 -13.04 20.01
C MET A 536 12.44 -12.50 21.42
N ASN A 537 11.26 -11.90 21.62
CA ASN A 537 10.87 -11.17 22.81
C ASN A 537 9.37 -11.35 23.11
N GLY A 538 8.95 -12.61 23.28
CA GLY A 538 7.60 -13.01 23.65
C GLY A 538 7.55 -14.46 24.15
N GLU A 539 6.35 -14.94 24.46
CA GLU A 539 6.10 -16.33 24.88
C GLU A 539 5.98 -17.29 23.67
N ASP A 540 6.22 -16.79 22.46
CA ASP A 540 6.17 -17.50 21.19
C ASP A 540 7.04 -18.77 21.15
N THR A 541 6.80 -19.61 20.15
CA THR A 541 7.77 -20.66 19.75
C THR A 541 8.38 -20.32 18.39
N LEU A 542 9.70 -20.18 18.36
CA LEU A 542 10.51 -20.05 17.15
C LEU A 542 11.13 -21.41 16.80
N VAL A 543 10.81 -21.93 15.62
CA VAL A 543 11.47 -23.12 15.06
C VAL A 543 12.31 -22.71 13.86
N LEU A 544 13.63 -22.94 13.93
CA LEU A 544 14.58 -22.79 12.84
C LEU A 544 15.00 -24.18 12.34
N GLN A 545 14.85 -24.46 11.05
CA GLN A 545 15.25 -25.72 10.44
C GLN A 545 16.00 -25.53 9.13
N ASP A 546 17.16 -26.18 8.98
CA ASP A 546 17.98 -26.16 7.76
C ASP A 546 18.34 -24.73 7.26
N CYS A 547 18.36 -23.74 8.16
CA CYS A 547 18.60 -22.33 7.84
C CYS A 547 20.09 -21.97 7.83
N VAL A 548 20.44 -20.83 7.23
CA VAL A 548 21.80 -20.24 7.31
C VAL A 548 21.71 -18.85 7.91
N ILE A 549 22.48 -18.55 8.95
CA ILE A 549 22.50 -17.24 9.63
C ILE A 549 23.94 -16.75 9.65
N LYS A 550 24.31 -15.87 8.71
CA LYS A 550 25.71 -15.45 8.49
C LYS A 550 25.94 -13.95 8.33
N GLY A 551 27.05 -13.46 8.88
CA GLY A 551 27.51 -12.07 8.71
C GLY A 551 26.62 -10.98 9.33
N ASN A 552 25.63 -11.35 10.15
CA ASN A 552 24.69 -10.41 10.75
C ASN A 552 25.32 -9.70 11.97
N HIS A 553 24.85 -8.49 12.27
CA HIS A 553 25.47 -7.60 13.24
C HIS A 553 24.47 -6.91 14.18
N ALA A 554 24.79 -6.77 15.46
CA ALA A 554 24.02 -5.97 16.41
C ALA A 554 24.95 -5.22 17.37
N SER A 555 24.75 -3.92 17.61
CA SER A 555 25.63 -3.17 18.52
C SER A 555 25.61 -3.67 19.96
N GLY A 556 24.45 -4.08 20.47
CA GLY A 556 24.31 -4.73 21.76
C GLY A 556 24.71 -6.20 21.72
N SER A 557 23.73 -7.09 21.56
CA SER A 557 23.90 -8.52 21.85
C SER A 557 23.17 -9.42 20.86
N GLY A 558 23.71 -10.62 20.61
CA GLY A 558 23.10 -11.62 19.73
C GLY A 558 23.16 -11.19 18.26
N GLY A 559 24.38 -11.04 17.72
CA GLY A 559 24.60 -10.64 16.32
C GLY A 559 23.89 -11.54 15.30
N GLY A 560 23.77 -12.83 15.59
CA GLY A 560 22.88 -13.74 14.84
C GLY A 560 21.47 -13.71 15.42
N ILE A 561 21.29 -14.42 16.55
CA ILE A 561 20.02 -14.54 17.27
C ILE A 561 20.17 -13.91 18.65
N TYR A 562 19.14 -13.18 19.11
CA TYR A 562 18.91 -12.86 20.51
C TYR A 562 17.52 -13.36 20.92
N ALA A 563 17.47 -14.32 21.85
CA ALA A 563 16.22 -14.86 22.37
C ALA A 563 16.10 -14.55 23.87
N ASN A 564 15.14 -13.68 24.22
CA ASN A 564 14.93 -13.18 25.57
C ASN A 564 13.93 -14.05 26.36
N GLN A 565 12.93 -14.59 25.65
CA GLN A 565 11.76 -15.27 26.19
C GLN A 565 11.27 -16.35 25.20
N GLY A 566 10.30 -17.17 25.63
CA GLY A 566 9.68 -18.21 24.81
C GLY A 566 10.61 -19.41 24.56
N VAL A 567 10.36 -20.15 23.47
CA VAL A 567 11.14 -21.34 23.11
C VAL A 567 11.74 -21.19 21.71
N THR A 568 13.07 -21.23 21.61
CA THR A 568 13.79 -21.35 20.33
C THR A 568 14.25 -22.79 20.12
N GLU A 569 13.74 -23.46 19.09
CA GLU A 569 14.17 -24.78 18.65
C GLU A 569 15.03 -24.65 17.38
N ILE A 570 16.27 -25.13 17.41
CA ILE A 570 17.17 -25.18 16.24
C ILE A 570 17.30 -26.64 15.78
N LYS A 571 17.04 -26.89 14.50
CA LYS A 571 16.89 -28.24 13.92
C LYS A 571 17.59 -28.39 12.57
N GLY A 572 17.74 -29.64 12.14
CA GLY A 572 18.33 -29.99 10.86
C GLY A 572 19.77 -29.51 10.74
N SER A 573 20.11 -29.03 9.55
CA SER A 573 21.44 -28.62 9.11
C SER A 573 21.71 -27.12 9.37
N THR A 574 21.06 -26.52 10.36
CA THR A 574 21.10 -25.06 10.57
C THR A 574 22.52 -24.56 10.90
N VAL A 575 23.03 -23.62 10.12
CA VAL A 575 24.37 -23.02 10.27
C VAL A 575 24.28 -21.61 10.84
N ILE A 576 25.12 -21.29 11.82
CA ILE A 576 25.24 -19.95 12.42
C ILE A 576 26.73 -19.57 12.46
N GLU A 577 27.17 -18.63 11.63
CA GLU A 577 28.61 -18.32 11.44
C GLU A 577 28.87 -16.83 11.20
N GLY A 578 30.06 -16.33 11.55
CA GLY A 578 30.51 -14.97 11.19
C GLY A 578 29.67 -13.79 11.72
N ASN A 579 28.66 -14.03 12.56
CA ASN A 579 27.82 -12.98 13.15
C ASN A 579 28.56 -12.27 14.29
N THR A 580 28.32 -10.96 14.50
CA THR A 580 29.13 -10.11 15.40
C THR A 580 28.30 -9.14 16.24
N CYS A 581 28.87 -8.66 17.35
CA CYS A 581 28.31 -7.56 18.14
C CYS A 581 29.38 -6.67 18.78
N ASN A 582 29.05 -5.41 19.09
CA ASN A 582 30.00 -4.47 19.69
C ASN A 582 30.16 -4.67 21.20
N SER A 583 29.14 -5.18 21.91
CA SER A 583 29.31 -5.60 23.30
C SER A 583 30.15 -6.88 23.38
N LYS A 584 31.04 -6.94 24.38
CA LYS A 584 31.99 -8.05 24.58
C LYS A 584 31.34 -9.18 25.39
N GLY A 585 30.42 -9.91 24.76
CA GLY A 585 29.79 -11.13 25.29
C GLY A 585 30.08 -12.36 24.42
N LEU A 586 30.39 -13.49 25.05
CA LEU A 586 30.47 -14.83 24.46
C LEU A 586 29.13 -15.56 24.63
#